data_AF-A0A0R0MPR1-F1
#
_entry.id   AF-A0A0R0MPR1-F1
#
_cell.length_a   1.000
_cell.length_b   1.000
_cell.length_c   1.000
_cell.angle_alpha   90.00
_cell.angle_beta   90.00
_cell.angle_gamma   90.00
#
_symmetry.space_group_name_H-M   'P 1'
#
loop_
_entity.id
_entity.type
_entity.pdbx_description
1 polymer ?
#
loop_
_entity_poly.entity_id
_entity_poly.type
_entity_poly.pdbx_seq_one_letter_code
_entity_poly.pdbx_strand_id
1 'polypeptide(L)'
;MPADSPAPVSLPQGRLNGRSTFTQAVRDALQAAAREGWNELILCDANYADWPLGERAVVESLQAWSRGGRRLHMLAMDYSGVTRQHARFVKWRQTWDHIIECRVCRSSDALAFPSALWTPAWVMQRIDTERDVLVCDSAASRRVELRQVLDEWRRDSTPGFPASVLGL
;
A
#
# COMPACT_ATOMS: atom_id res chain seq x y z
N MET A 1 -28.50 1.36 22.39
CA MET A 1 -27.75 1.14 21.13
C MET A 1 -26.56 0.25 21.48
N PRO A 2 -26.50 -1.02 21.07
CA PRO A 2 -25.29 -1.80 21.25
C PRO A 2 -24.22 -1.20 20.32
N ALA A 3 -23.04 -0.91 20.87
CA ALA A 3 -21.88 -0.58 20.07
C ALA A 3 -21.55 -1.81 19.22
N ASP A 4 -21.58 -1.64 17.90
CA ASP A 4 -21.05 -2.63 16.95
C ASP A 4 -19.55 -2.72 17.22
N SER A 5 -19.16 -3.59 18.17
CA SER A 5 -17.78 -3.93 18.41
C SER A 5 -17.26 -4.51 17.11
N PRO A 6 -16.36 -3.82 16.41
CA PRO A 6 -15.93 -4.31 15.13
C PRO A 6 -15.22 -5.64 15.32
N ALA A 7 -15.68 -6.68 14.61
CA ALA A 7 -15.05 -7.98 14.61
C ALA A 7 -13.53 -7.85 14.36
N PRO A 8 -12.70 -8.71 14.98
CA PRO A 8 -11.26 -8.69 14.75
C PRO A 8 -10.99 -8.83 13.25
N VAL A 9 -10.20 -7.90 12.70
CA VAL A 9 -9.78 -7.97 11.31
C VAL A 9 -8.72 -9.06 11.22
N SER A 10 -9.17 -10.27 10.87
CA SER A 10 -8.28 -11.41 10.69
C SER A 10 -7.54 -11.24 9.37
N LEU A 11 -6.28 -10.80 9.44
CA LEU A 11 -5.45 -10.68 8.26
C LEU A 11 -5.12 -12.07 7.70
N PRO A 12 -5.20 -12.26 6.38
CA PRO A 12 -4.95 -13.56 5.79
C PRO A 12 -3.46 -13.92 5.92
N GLN A 13 -3.17 -15.23 5.98
CA GLN A 13 -1.81 -15.76 6.10
C GLN A 13 -1.61 -16.93 5.15
N GLY A 14 -0.37 -17.13 4.71
CA GLY A 14 0.02 -18.18 3.78
C GLY A 14 -0.10 -17.76 2.31
N ARG A 15 -0.05 -18.75 1.43
CA ARG A 15 -0.13 -18.56 -0.02
C ARG A 15 -1.58 -18.53 -0.46
N LEU A 16 -1.96 -17.46 -1.14
CA LEU A 16 -3.31 -17.21 -1.63
C LEU A 16 -3.28 -17.02 -3.15
N ASN A 17 -4.43 -17.19 -3.78
CA ASN A 17 -4.60 -16.99 -5.21
C ASN A 17 -5.88 -16.19 -5.48
N GLY A 18 -5.80 -15.32 -6.49
CA GLY A 18 -6.94 -14.63 -7.09
C GLY A 18 -6.93 -13.13 -6.81
N ARG A 19 -7.33 -12.36 -7.84
CA ARG A 19 -7.45 -10.91 -7.79
C ARG A 19 -8.31 -10.41 -6.65
N SER A 20 -9.49 -11.01 -6.46
CA SER A 20 -10.40 -10.65 -5.37
C SER A 20 -9.75 -10.88 -4.00
N THR A 21 -8.95 -11.94 -3.85
CA THR A 21 -8.21 -12.23 -2.61
C THR A 21 -7.14 -11.19 -2.35
N PHE A 22 -6.42 -10.75 -3.38
CA PHE A 22 -5.46 -9.64 -3.29
C PHE A 22 -6.15 -8.34 -2.87
N THR A 23 -7.23 -7.95 -3.55
CA THR A 23 -8.01 -6.75 -3.23
C THR A 23 -8.54 -6.78 -1.79
N GLN A 24 -9.06 -7.91 -1.34
CA GLN A 24 -9.54 -8.07 0.03
C GLN A 24 -8.39 -8.00 1.05
N ALA A 25 -7.25 -8.65 0.79
CA ALA A 25 -6.10 -8.59 1.67
C ALA A 25 -5.58 -7.14 1.86
N VAL A 26 -5.55 -6.33 0.79
CA VAL A 26 -5.21 -4.90 0.89
C VAL A 26 -6.23 -4.14 1.72
N ARG A 27 -7.53 -4.39 1.50
CA ARG A 27 -8.61 -3.76 2.26
C ARG A 27 -8.53 -4.08 3.75
N ASP A 28 -8.36 -5.36 4.08
CA ASP A 28 -8.23 -5.84 5.46
C ASP A 28 -7.00 -5.24 6.13
N ALA A 29 -5.86 -5.18 5.44
CA ALA A 29 -4.65 -4.57 5.95
C ALA A 29 -4.82 -3.07 6.27
N LEU A 30 -5.47 -2.30 5.39
CA LEU A 30 -5.72 -0.88 5.64
C LEU A 30 -6.76 -0.65 6.74
N GLN A 31 -7.77 -1.52 6.84
CA GLN A 31 -8.74 -1.48 7.93
C GLN A 31 -8.07 -1.81 9.28
N ALA A 32 -7.20 -2.82 9.32
CA ALA A 32 -6.40 -3.17 10.49
C ALA A 32 -5.47 -2.01 10.88
N ALA A 33 -4.79 -1.39 9.91
CA ALA A 33 -3.94 -0.21 10.14
C ALA A 33 -4.70 0.93 10.81
N ALA A 34 -5.92 1.23 10.35
CA ALA A 34 -6.76 2.28 10.93
C ALA A 34 -7.18 1.96 12.37
N ARG A 35 -7.48 0.69 12.67
CA ARG A 35 -7.93 0.21 13.99
C ARG A 35 -6.79 0.13 15.00
N GLU A 36 -5.71 -0.53 14.62
CA GLU A 36 -4.54 -0.76 15.48
C GLU A 36 -3.62 0.46 15.54
N GLY A 37 -3.79 1.40 14.61
CA GLY A 37 -3.05 2.65 14.59
C GLY A 37 -1.60 2.49 14.19
N TRP A 38 -1.30 1.57 13.27
CA TRP A 38 0.05 1.38 12.74
C TRP A 38 0.66 2.70 12.27
N ASN A 39 1.93 2.92 12.65
CA ASN A 39 2.65 4.17 12.40
C ASN A 39 3.20 4.28 10.98
N GLU A 40 3.48 3.16 10.32
CA GLU A 40 4.14 3.14 9.02
C GLU A 40 3.49 2.11 8.09
N LEU A 41 3.29 2.51 6.83
CA LEU A 41 2.81 1.65 5.75
C LEU A 41 3.74 1.85 4.56
N ILE A 42 4.15 0.75 3.90
CA ILE A 42 4.94 0.84 2.67
C ILE A 42 4.21 0.06 1.59
N LEU A 43 3.83 0.76 0.53
CA LEU A 43 3.20 0.21 -0.66
C LEU A 43 4.24 0.22 -1.78
N CYS A 44 4.35 -0.88 -2.50
CA CYS A 44 5.25 -0.99 -3.64
C CYS A 44 4.51 -1.71 -4.76
N ASP A 45 4.41 -1.08 -5.93
CA ASP A 45 3.86 -1.69 -7.14
C ASP A 45 4.28 -0.95 -8.40
N ALA A 46 4.39 -1.63 -9.54
CA ALA A 46 4.81 -1.04 -10.79
C ALA A 46 3.96 0.17 -11.21
N ASN A 47 2.63 0.05 -11.14
CA ASN A 47 1.68 1.04 -11.66
C ASN A 47 0.37 1.17 -10.86
N TYR A 48 0.19 0.35 -9.82
CA TYR A 48 -1.01 0.28 -8.97
C TYR A 48 -2.33 0.03 -9.71
N ALA A 49 -2.32 -0.53 -10.93
CA ALA A 49 -3.53 -0.76 -11.71
C ALA A 49 -4.50 -1.75 -11.05
N ASP A 50 -3.98 -2.83 -10.46
CA ASP A 50 -4.79 -3.86 -9.78
C ASP A 50 -5.17 -3.49 -8.34
N TRP A 51 -4.63 -2.38 -7.81
CA TRP A 51 -4.82 -2.02 -6.41
C TRP A 51 -6.16 -1.33 -6.16
N PRO A 52 -6.87 -1.63 -5.06
CA PRO A 52 -8.17 -1.05 -4.75
C PRO A 52 -8.11 0.38 -4.19
N LEU A 53 -7.09 1.17 -4.53
CA LEU A 53 -6.89 2.51 -3.97
C LEU A 53 -8.02 3.48 -4.33
N GLY A 54 -8.69 3.28 -5.48
CA GLY A 54 -9.83 4.07 -5.92
C GLY A 54 -11.15 3.73 -5.22
N GLU A 55 -11.21 2.66 -4.44
CA GLU A 55 -12.44 2.24 -3.77
C GLU A 55 -12.78 3.14 -2.58
N ARG A 56 -14.08 3.38 -2.37
CA ARG A 56 -14.55 4.21 -1.25
C ARG A 56 -14.14 3.65 0.11
N ALA A 57 -14.30 2.35 0.32
CA ALA A 57 -13.97 1.69 1.60
C ALA A 57 -12.48 1.79 1.94
N VAL A 58 -11.61 1.72 0.93
CA VAL A 58 -10.15 1.85 1.09
C VAL A 58 -9.79 3.28 1.47
N VAL A 59 -10.35 4.28 0.79
CA VAL A 59 -10.10 5.69 1.11
C VAL A 59 -10.67 6.08 2.47
N GLU A 60 -11.81 5.53 2.87
CA GLU A 60 -12.36 5.72 4.22
C GLU A 60 -11.43 5.13 5.31
N SER A 61 -10.87 3.95 5.05
CA SER A 61 -9.89 3.33 5.95
C SER A 61 -8.60 4.15 6.02
N LEU A 62 -8.09 4.64 4.88
CA LEU A 62 -6.95 5.55 4.83
C LEU A 62 -7.22 6.86 5.56
N GLN A 63 -8.42 7.44 5.41
CA GLN A 63 -8.83 8.65 6.13
C GLN A 63 -8.88 8.43 7.64
N ALA A 64 -9.44 7.30 8.12
CA ALA A 64 -9.42 6.94 9.54
C ALA A 64 -7.98 6.66 10.04
N TRP A 65 -7.15 6.10 9.16
CA TRP A 65 -5.72 5.95 9.35
C TRP A 65 -4.94 7.28 9.18
N SER A 66 -5.52 8.39 8.75
CA SER A 66 -4.74 9.64 8.62
C SER A 66 -4.73 10.43 9.94
N ARG A 67 -3.71 10.21 10.77
CA ARG A 67 -3.50 10.93 12.05
C ARG A 67 -2.03 11.31 12.19
N GLY A 68 -1.74 12.26 13.07
CA GLY A 68 -0.36 12.70 13.34
C GLY A 68 0.56 11.54 13.75
N GLY A 69 1.80 11.57 13.25
CA GLY A 69 2.81 10.54 13.53
C GLY A 69 2.76 9.31 12.62
N ARG A 70 1.87 9.29 11.62
CA ARG A 70 1.75 8.20 10.65
C ARG A 70 2.51 8.53 9.37
N ARG A 71 3.05 7.50 8.70
CA ARG A 71 3.82 7.63 7.45
C ARG A 71 3.42 6.55 6.45
N LEU A 72 3.14 6.96 5.23
CA LEU A 72 2.88 6.08 4.10
C LEU A 72 3.98 6.29 3.07
N HIS A 73 4.75 5.26 2.79
CA HIS A 73 5.71 5.25 1.69
C HIS A 73 5.08 4.54 0.51
N MET A 74 5.14 5.17 -0.65
CA MET A 74 4.58 4.62 -1.88
C MET A 74 5.71 4.58 -2.92
N LEU A 75 6.02 3.42 -3.46
CA LEU A 75 7.08 3.19 -4.43
C LEU A 75 6.45 2.70 -5.74
N ALA A 76 6.69 3.41 -6.84
CA ALA A 76 6.21 2.99 -8.15
C ALA A 76 7.25 3.22 -9.23
N MET A 77 7.10 2.54 -10.38
CA MET A 77 7.81 2.95 -11.59
C MET A 77 7.05 4.07 -12.31
N ASP A 78 5.73 4.02 -12.30
CA ASP A 78 4.86 5.06 -12.88
C ASP A 78 3.58 5.27 -12.06
N TYR A 79 3.16 6.54 -11.93
CA TYR A 79 1.94 6.93 -11.20
C TYR A 79 0.78 7.35 -12.13
N SER A 80 0.92 7.19 -13.44
CA SER A 80 -0.13 7.57 -14.40
C SER A 80 -1.39 6.73 -14.19
N GLY A 81 -1.23 5.44 -13.84
CA GLY A 81 -2.32 4.55 -13.46
C GLY A 81 -3.10 5.06 -12.23
N VAL A 82 -2.39 5.48 -11.19
CA VAL A 82 -2.97 6.04 -9.96
C VAL A 82 -3.77 7.30 -10.25
N THR A 83 -3.22 8.19 -11.07
CA THR A 83 -3.88 9.46 -11.42
C THR A 83 -5.17 9.25 -12.21
N ARG A 84 -5.16 8.28 -13.13
CA ARG A 84 -6.32 7.97 -13.99
C ARG A 84 -7.41 7.16 -13.28
N GLN A 85 -7.03 6.18 -12.46
CA GLN A 85 -7.95 5.17 -11.94
C GLN A 85 -8.35 5.44 -10.48
N HIS A 86 -7.50 6.10 -9.70
CA HIS A 86 -7.66 6.23 -8.26
C HIS A 86 -7.89 7.67 -7.81
N ALA A 87 -8.79 8.40 -8.49
CA ALA A 87 -9.05 9.81 -8.23
C ALA A 87 -9.39 10.14 -6.76
N ARG A 88 -10.06 9.22 -6.06
CA ARG A 88 -10.36 9.37 -4.61
C ARG A 88 -9.09 9.33 -3.76
N PHE A 89 -8.17 8.43 -4.08
CA PHE A 89 -6.86 8.34 -3.42
C PHE A 89 -6.04 9.60 -3.69
N VAL A 90 -6.02 10.09 -4.93
CA VAL A 90 -5.32 11.34 -5.29
C VAL A 90 -5.85 12.52 -4.47
N LYS A 91 -7.18 12.65 -4.34
CA LYS A 91 -7.80 13.69 -3.52
C LYS A 91 -7.45 13.56 -2.03
N TRP A 92 -7.51 12.34 -1.48
CA TRP A 92 -7.10 12.08 -0.10
C TRP A 92 -5.63 12.46 0.11
N ARG A 93 -4.76 12.05 -0.80
CA ARG A 93 -3.32 12.34 -0.79
C ARG A 93 -3.03 13.85 -0.79
N GLN A 94 -3.80 14.66 -1.53
CA GLN A 94 -3.65 16.11 -1.52
C GLN A 94 -3.86 16.72 -0.12
N THR A 95 -4.79 16.18 0.65
CA THR A 95 -5.06 16.62 2.03
C THR A 95 -3.97 16.18 3.01
N TRP A 96 -3.36 15.02 2.73
CA TRP A 96 -2.48 14.31 3.65
C TRP A 96 -1.05 14.18 3.10
N ASP A 97 -0.61 15.11 2.25
CA ASP A 97 0.67 15.05 1.54
C ASP A 97 1.87 14.88 2.50
N HIS A 98 1.80 15.54 3.66
CA HIS A 98 2.82 15.50 4.70
C HIS A 98 3.03 14.12 5.37
N ILE A 99 2.04 13.22 5.31
CA ILE A 99 2.19 11.84 5.82
C ILE A 99 2.52 10.83 4.73
N ILE A 100 2.48 11.21 3.45
CA ILE A 100 2.72 10.30 2.33
C ILE A 100 3.93 10.73 1.50
N GLU A 101 4.92 9.85 1.43
CA GLU A 101 6.09 10.02 0.57
C GLU A 101 5.95 9.12 -0.66
N CYS A 102 5.83 9.73 -1.84
CA CYS A 102 5.81 9.03 -3.11
C CYS A 102 7.19 9.07 -3.78
N ARG A 103 7.69 7.93 -4.23
CA ARG A 103 8.98 7.82 -4.89
C ARG A 103 8.88 7.00 -6.17
N VAL A 104 9.57 7.50 -7.19
CA VAL A 104 9.68 6.87 -8.49
C VAL A 104 10.99 6.09 -8.54
N CYS A 105 10.87 4.77 -8.67
CA CYS A 105 11.98 3.85 -8.86
C CYS A 105 12.22 3.70 -10.37
N ARG A 106 13.44 4.00 -10.83
CA ARG A 106 13.83 3.74 -12.22
C ARG A 106 14.45 2.35 -12.30
N SER A 107 13.65 1.36 -12.67
CA SER A 107 14.13 0.01 -12.97
C SER A 107 14.11 -0.23 -14.47
N SER A 108 15.15 -0.86 -15.01
CA SER A 108 15.17 -1.34 -16.40
C SER A 108 14.26 -2.56 -16.59
N ASP A 109 13.89 -3.24 -15.50
CA ASP A 109 13.07 -4.44 -15.51
C ASP A 109 11.83 -4.25 -14.63
N ALA A 110 10.67 -4.20 -15.27
CA ALA A 110 9.40 -4.02 -14.59
C ALA A 110 8.87 -5.30 -13.93
N LEU A 111 9.33 -6.48 -14.38
CA LEU A 111 8.99 -7.78 -13.80
C LEU A 111 9.78 -8.04 -12.52
N ALA A 112 10.97 -7.46 -12.39
CA ALA A 112 11.78 -7.48 -11.18
C ALA A 112 11.26 -6.54 -10.08
N PHE A 113 10.33 -5.64 -10.40
CA PHE A 113 9.80 -4.69 -9.43
C PHE A 113 8.83 -5.39 -8.47
N PRO A 114 9.05 -5.31 -7.14
CA PRO A 114 8.20 -6.01 -6.20
C PRO A 114 6.81 -5.39 -6.15
N SER A 115 5.78 -6.24 -6.08
CA SER A 115 4.42 -5.82 -5.75
C SER A 115 4.11 -6.31 -4.33
N ALA A 116 4.15 -5.39 -3.37
CA ALA A 116 4.09 -5.71 -1.96
C ALA A 116 3.47 -4.60 -1.11
N LEU A 117 2.84 -5.02 -0.01
CA LEU A 117 2.34 -4.18 1.07
C LEU A 117 3.05 -4.58 2.36
N TRP A 118 3.74 -3.63 2.98
CA TRP A 118 4.41 -3.82 4.26
C TRP A 118 3.77 -2.96 5.34
N THR A 119 3.58 -3.56 6.51
CA THR A 119 3.10 -2.92 7.71
C THR A 119 3.89 -3.47 8.92
N PRO A 120 3.89 -2.78 10.08
CA PRO A 120 4.67 -3.21 11.23
C PRO A 120 4.25 -4.58 11.78
N ALA A 121 3.00 -5.01 11.55
CA ALA A 121 2.47 -6.27 12.07
C ALA A 121 2.21 -7.33 10.99
N TRP A 122 2.15 -6.95 9.71
CA TRP A 122 1.78 -7.85 8.62
C TRP A 122 2.39 -7.43 7.30
N VAL A 123 2.63 -8.40 6.42
CA VAL A 123 3.17 -8.19 5.08
C VAL A 123 2.41 -9.00 4.06
N MET A 124 2.35 -8.48 2.85
CA MET A 124 1.89 -9.19 1.67
C MET A 124 2.79 -8.90 0.48
N GLN A 125 3.08 -9.94 -0.29
CA GLN A 125 3.87 -9.85 -1.50
C GLN A 125 3.22 -10.69 -2.60
N ARG A 126 3.00 -10.11 -3.78
CA ARG A 126 2.65 -10.88 -4.99
C ARG A 126 3.92 -11.54 -5.50
N ILE A 127 3.86 -12.87 -5.62
CA ILE A 127 4.95 -13.67 -6.18
C ILE A 127 4.72 -13.99 -7.67
N ASP A 128 3.48 -13.90 -8.13
CA ASP A 128 3.11 -14.04 -9.55
C ASP A 128 1.94 -13.08 -9.82
N THR A 129 2.20 -12.01 -10.54
CA THR A 129 1.19 -11.00 -10.90
C THR A 129 0.28 -11.49 -12.02
N GLU A 130 0.74 -12.37 -12.92
CA GLU A 130 -0.06 -12.94 -14.01
C GLU A 130 -1.10 -13.95 -13.49
N ARG A 131 -0.74 -14.73 -12.47
CA ARG A 131 -1.61 -15.71 -11.82
C ARG A 131 -2.30 -15.20 -10.56
N ASP A 132 -2.12 -13.92 -10.22
CA ASP A 132 -2.63 -13.30 -8.99
C ASP A 132 -2.28 -14.13 -7.73
N VAL A 133 -1.04 -14.63 -7.65
CA VAL A 133 -0.55 -15.37 -6.50
C VAL A 133 0.16 -14.42 -5.55
N LEU A 134 -0.31 -14.42 -4.31
CA LEU A 134 0.25 -13.60 -3.23
C LEU A 134 0.57 -14.47 -2.01
N VAL A 135 1.52 -14.00 -1.22
CA VAL A 135 1.90 -14.58 0.06
C VAL A 135 1.70 -13.51 1.12
N CYS A 136 0.94 -13.86 2.16
CA CYS A 136 0.68 -12.99 3.30
C CYS A 136 1.30 -13.61 4.55
N ASP A 137 1.93 -12.79 5.39
CA ASP A 137 2.62 -13.28 6.58
C ASP A 137 2.64 -12.23 7.69
N SER A 138 2.75 -12.67 8.95
CA SER A 138 2.95 -11.81 10.13
C SER A 138 4.27 -12.08 10.85
N ALA A 139 5.03 -13.10 10.41
CA ALA A 139 6.32 -13.48 10.98
C ALA A 139 7.31 -12.30 10.94
N ALA A 140 8.00 -12.08 12.07
CA ALA A 140 8.97 -11.00 12.19
C ALA A 140 10.10 -11.09 11.15
N SER A 141 10.57 -12.30 10.85
CA SER A 141 11.59 -12.54 9.81
C SER A 141 11.12 -12.07 8.44
N ARG A 142 9.90 -12.43 8.02
CA ARG A 142 9.33 -12.01 6.74
C ARG A 142 9.16 -10.49 6.66
N ARG A 143 8.74 -9.87 7.77
CA ARG A 143 8.62 -8.41 7.88
C ARG A 143 9.96 -7.70 7.73
N VAL A 144 11.02 -8.20 8.37
CA VAL A 144 12.36 -7.62 8.26
C VAL A 144 12.94 -7.81 6.86
N GLU A 145 12.81 -9.01 6.28
CA GLU A 145 13.31 -9.29 4.93
C GLU A 145 12.64 -8.39 3.88
N LEU A 146 11.30 -8.32 3.88
CA LEU A 146 10.59 -7.48 2.93
C LEU A 146 10.90 -6.00 3.15
N ARG A 147 11.08 -5.56 4.41
CA ARG A 147 11.47 -4.18 4.72
C ARG A 147 12.82 -3.83 4.09
N GLN A 148 13.82 -4.70 4.20
CA GLN A 148 15.15 -4.48 3.62
C GLN A 148 15.06 -4.30 2.10
N VAL A 149 14.36 -5.20 1.42
CA VAL A 149 14.14 -5.11 -0.04
C VAL A 149 13.48 -3.78 -0.43
N LEU A 150 12.44 -3.38 0.30
CA LEU A 150 11.73 -2.13 0.02
C LEU A 150 12.58 -0.89 0.31
N ASP A 151 13.41 -0.92 1.35
CA ASP A 151 14.32 0.18 1.68
C ASP A 151 15.45 0.32 0.65
N GLU A 152 15.92 -0.78 0.04
CA GLU A 152 16.86 -0.74 -1.08
C GLU A 152 16.25 -0.03 -2.29
N TRP A 153 15.06 -0.45 -2.72
CA TRP A 153 14.32 0.24 -3.80
C TRP A 153 14.05 1.70 -3.45
N ARG A 154 13.70 1.98 -2.20
CA ARG A 154 13.50 3.33 -1.72
C ARG A 154 14.81 4.13 -1.80
N ARG A 155 15.96 3.57 -1.49
CA ARG A 155 17.26 4.28 -1.55
C ARG A 155 17.62 4.68 -2.99
N ASP A 156 17.40 3.80 -3.96
CA ASP A 156 17.70 4.03 -5.38
C ASP A 156 16.60 4.77 -6.14
N SER A 157 15.58 5.27 -5.44
CA SER A 157 14.46 6.00 -6.03
C SER A 157 14.59 7.52 -5.85
N THR A 158 13.82 8.25 -6.64
CA THR A 158 13.74 9.72 -6.59
C THR A 158 12.36 10.16 -6.13
N PRO A 159 12.22 11.30 -5.41
CA PRO A 159 10.90 11.86 -5.12
C PRO A 159 10.12 12.08 -6.41
N GLY A 160 8.87 11.64 -6.45
CA GLY A 160 8.03 11.78 -7.63
C GLY A 160 6.57 11.83 -7.27
N PHE A 161 5.73 12.10 -8.29
CA PHE A 161 4.30 12.31 -8.12
C PHE A 161 4.01 13.45 -7.12
N PRO A 162 4.25 14.73 -7.42
CA PRO A 162 4.00 15.81 -6.46
C PRO A 162 2.52 15.89 -6.06
N ALA A 163 2.22 16.26 -4.81
CA ALA A 163 0.83 16.36 -4.31
C ALA A 163 0.06 17.52 -4.93
N SER A 164 0.77 18.60 -5.27
CA SER A 164 0.27 19.71 -6.06
C SER A 164 1.21 19.93 -7.23
N VAL A 165 0.67 20.03 -8.46
CA VAL A 165 1.43 20.58 -9.58
C VAL A 165 1.47 22.08 -9.30
N LEU A 166 2.51 22.56 -8.60
CA LEU A 166 2.69 24.01 -8.46
C LEU A 166 2.87 24.53 -9.89
N GLY A 167 1.84 25.19 -10.40
CA GLY A 167 1.86 25.83 -11.70
C GLY A 167 2.96 26.88 -11.72
N LEU A 168 3.76 26.82 -12.77
CA LEU A 168 4.50 27.96 -13.32
C LEU A 168 3.58 29.17 -13.51
#